data_AF-A0A3N7DGI4-F1
#
_entry.id   AF-A0A3N7DGI4-F1
#
_cell.length_a   1.000
_cell.length_b   1.000
_cell.length_c   1.000
_cell.angle_alpha   90.00
_cell.angle_beta   90.00
_cell.angle_gamma   90.00
#
_symmetry.space_group_name_H-M   'P 1'
#
loop_
_entity.id
_entity.type
_entity.pdbx_description
1 polymer ?
#
loop_
_entity_poly.entity_id
_entity_poly.type
_entity_poly.pdbx_seq_one_letter_code
_entity_poly.pdbx_strand_id
1 'polypeptide(L)'
;MEGIYQIVILLLLCCAVGCTRGPDSQLPVKDLNSGKKAKVIPLQQLDTAGQLKQARIFLMKLKTAIVNNDQPGLLNMIHFPMQTQMMWLNESQAIDEKGGLLSRDEFPEYYRKNFFDKEQRRVLGYEQGDDVYPVNLQSDQSSNYYQRLSRGTDPGTLLFNYYLQWERPDGRGDYWFGLVVGQIKGEFKLLSYYSKWPVKD
;
A
#
# COMPACT_ATOMS: atom_id res chain seq x y z
N MET A 1 28.01 -10.97 43.97
CA MET A 1 27.60 -12.30 43.49
C MET A 1 27.82 -12.32 42.00
N GLU A 2 28.92 -12.96 41.64
CA GLU A 2 29.35 -13.25 40.27
C GLU A 2 28.41 -14.28 39.64
N GLY A 3 28.26 -14.21 38.31
CA GLY A 3 27.37 -15.11 37.58
C GLY A 3 27.61 -15.02 36.08
N ILE A 4 28.81 -15.44 35.68
CA ILE A 4 29.24 -15.67 34.30
C ILE A 4 28.43 -16.85 33.73
N TYR A 5 27.78 -16.65 32.58
CA TYR A 5 27.40 -17.76 31.70
C TYR A 5 27.93 -17.50 30.30
N GLN A 6 29.15 -18.01 30.06
CA GLN A 6 29.59 -18.47 28.75
C GLN A 6 28.72 -19.68 28.35
N ILE A 7 28.27 -19.76 27.08
CA ILE A 7 28.01 -21.01 26.35
C ILE A 7 28.10 -20.66 24.84
N VAL A 8 29.28 -20.88 24.27
CA VAL A 8 29.65 -21.94 23.30
C VAL A 8 29.23 -21.63 21.87
N ILE A 9 30.20 -21.10 21.12
CA ILE A 9 30.30 -21.15 19.66
C ILE A 9 30.58 -22.61 19.28
N LEU A 10 29.78 -23.17 18.37
CA LEU A 10 30.12 -24.42 17.67
C LEU A 10 30.12 -24.18 16.16
N LEU A 11 31.33 -23.99 15.64
CA LEU A 11 31.70 -24.10 14.22
C LEU A 11 31.86 -25.58 13.90
N LEU A 12 31.20 -26.07 12.84
CA LEU A 12 31.57 -27.31 12.18
C LEU A 12 31.48 -27.15 10.66
N LEU A 13 32.67 -27.03 10.07
CA LEU A 13 33.00 -27.25 8.66
C LEU A 13 32.98 -28.75 8.31
N CYS A 14 33.02 -29.02 6.99
CA CYS A 14 33.31 -30.28 6.26
C CYS A 14 32.06 -30.84 5.53
N CYS A 15 32.06 -31.18 4.23
CA CYS A 15 33.14 -31.62 3.35
C CYS A 15 32.99 -31.14 1.90
N ALA A 16 34.16 -31.11 1.26
CA ALA A 16 34.46 -30.86 -0.13
C ALA A 16 34.10 -32.02 -1.08
N VAL A 17 33.85 -31.65 -2.35
CA VAL A 17 34.26 -32.30 -3.62
C VAL A 17 33.69 -33.68 -3.95
N GLY A 18 32.90 -33.70 -5.04
CA GLY A 18 32.69 -34.87 -5.89
C GLY A 18 32.63 -34.44 -7.36
N CYS A 19 33.77 -34.50 -8.04
CA CYS A 19 33.85 -34.45 -9.50
C CYS A 19 33.69 -35.86 -10.07
N THR A 20 32.77 -36.07 -11.02
CA THR A 20 32.94 -37.09 -12.07
C THR A 20 32.49 -36.53 -13.42
N ARG A 21 33.36 -36.73 -14.41
CA ARG A 21 33.26 -36.30 -15.81
C ARG A 21 32.82 -37.47 -16.69
N GLY A 22 32.04 -37.16 -17.74
CA GLY A 22 32.07 -37.82 -19.06
C GLY A 22 30.72 -38.34 -19.57
N PRO A 23 30.51 -38.49 -20.90
CA PRO A 23 31.18 -37.89 -22.06
C PRO A 23 30.22 -37.17 -23.05
N ASP A 24 30.85 -36.54 -24.03
CA ASP A 24 30.33 -35.79 -25.18
C ASP A 24 29.08 -36.33 -25.90
N SER A 25 28.24 -35.40 -26.33
CA SER A 25 27.46 -35.50 -27.57
C SER A 25 27.29 -34.10 -28.15
N GLN A 26 28.19 -33.76 -29.08
CA GLN A 26 28.11 -32.57 -29.93
C GLN A 26 26.97 -32.70 -30.93
N LEU A 27 26.13 -31.66 -31.08
CA LEU A 27 25.38 -31.30 -32.29
C LEU A 27 25.02 -29.79 -32.22
N PRO A 28 24.77 -29.12 -33.36
CA PRO A 28 25.73 -28.14 -33.90
C PRO A 28 25.40 -26.67 -33.59
N VAL A 29 26.46 -25.86 -33.64
CA VAL A 29 26.47 -24.40 -33.58
C VAL A 29 25.60 -23.82 -34.70
N LYS A 30 24.66 -22.95 -34.33
CA LYS A 30 24.10 -21.94 -35.22
C LYS A 30 24.36 -20.57 -34.61
N ASP A 31 25.47 -19.97 -35.03
CA ASP A 31 25.75 -18.56 -34.81
C ASP A 31 24.74 -17.72 -35.61
N LEU A 32 23.88 -17.01 -34.89
CA LEU A 32 23.23 -15.79 -35.38
C LEU A 32 23.43 -14.72 -34.31
N ASN A 33 24.61 -14.12 -34.37
CA ASN A 33 24.89 -12.85 -33.71
C ASN A 33 24.22 -11.75 -34.53
N SER A 34 23.04 -11.27 -34.11
CA SER A 34 22.55 -9.97 -34.54
C SER A 34 21.51 -9.43 -33.57
N GLY A 35 21.78 -8.23 -33.06
CA GLY A 35 20.72 -7.32 -32.63
C GLY A 35 20.46 -7.27 -31.14
N LYS A 36 21.16 -6.33 -30.49
CA LYS A 36 20.79 -5.69 -29.22
C LYS A 36 20.74 -6.65 -28.02
N LYS A 37 21.82 -6.61 -27.23
CA LYS A 37 21.68 -6.68 -25.77
C LYS A 37 20.63 -5.64 -25.40
N ALA A 38 19.39 -6.07 -25.21
CA ALA A 38 18.42 -5.28 -24.48
C ALA A 38 19.09 -5.04 -23.14
N LYS A 39 19.54 -3.79 -22.94
CA LYS A 39 19.86 -3.28 -21.61
C LYS A 39 18.61 -3.62 -20.81
N VAL A 40 18.71 -4.61 -19.92
CA VAL A 40 17.75 -4.79 -18.84
C VAL A 40 17.87 -3.48 -18.08
N ILE A 41 17.02 -2.52 -18.43
CA ILE A 41 16.80 -1.34 -17.63
C ILE A 41 16.35 -1.94 -16.29
N PRO A 42 17.00 -1.62 -15.17
CA PRO A 42 16.42 -1.89 -13.87
C PRO A 42 15.17 -1.01 -13.80
N LEU A 43 14.06 -1.53 -14.32
CA LEU A 43 12.77 -0.90 -14.17
C LEU A 43 12.45 -1.10 -12.69
N GLN A 44 12.56 0.00 -11.95
CA GLN A 44 11.99 0.20 -10.63
C GLN A 44 12.82 -0.23 -9.39
N GLN A 45 14.00 0.37 -9.22
CA GLN A 45 14.11 1.27 -8.05
C GLN A 45 13.57 2.62 -8.53
N LEU A 46 12.25 2.66 -8.69
CA LEU A 46 11.50 3.89 -8.82
C LEU A 46 11.87 4.74 -7.60
N ASP A 47 11.79 6.06 -7.66
CA ASP A 47 12.12 6.93 -6.52
C ASP A 47 11.11 6.73 -5.36
N THR A 48 11.12 5.55 -4.74
CA THR A 48 10.23 5.12 -3.69
C THR A 48 10.44 5.99 -2.48
N ALA A 49 11.69 6.35 -2.18
CA ALA A 49 12.02 7.25 -1.08
C ALA A 49 11.44 8.66 -1.30
N GLY A 50 11.59 9.23 -2.49
CA GLY A 50 11.03 10.53 -2.83
C GLY A 50 9.51 10.51 -2.90
N GLN A 51 8.91 9.48 -3.51
CA GLN A 51 7.45 9.31 -3.55
C GLN A 51 6.86 9.09 -2.15
N LEU A 52 7.51 8.30 -1.29
CA LEU A 52 7.10 8.12 0.11
C LEU A 52 7.16 9.44 0.88
N LYS A 53 8.22 10.24 0.68
CA LYS A 53 8.32 11.57 1.28
C LYS A 53 7.16 12.47 0.85
N GLN A 54 6.82 12.48 -0.43
CA GLN A 54 5.69 13.25 -0.95
C GLN A 54 4.34 12.73 -0.42
N ALA A 55 4.15 11.41 -0.36
CA ALA A 55 2.96 10.79 0.20
C ALA A 55 2.77 11.14 1.68
N ARG A 56 3.84 11.13 2.48
CA ARG A 56 3.82 11.58 3.89
C ARG A 56 3.41 13.06 4.01
N ILE A 57 3.98 13.94 3.20
CA ILE A 57 3.59 15.36 3.17
C ILE A 57 2.10 15.52 2.82
N PHE A 58 1.61 14.77 1.84
CA PHE A 58 0.20 14.76 1.48
C PHE A 58 -0.68 14.27 2.64
N LEU A 59 -0.34 13.15 3.26
CA LEU A 59 -1.09 12.57 4.38
C LEU A 59 -1.12 13.50 5.60
N MET A 60 -0.03 14.21 5.90
CA MET A 60 -0.04 15.24 6.94
C MET A 60 -1.07 16.35 6.64
N LYS A 61 -1.12 16.85 5.39
CA LYS A 61 -2.12 17.86 4.98
C LYS A 61 -3.54 17.32 5.04
N LEU A 62 -3.75 16.09 4.55
CA LEU A 62 -5.05 15.40 4.59
C LEU A 62 -5.55 15.26 6.03
N LYS A 63 -4.66 14.80 6.91
CA LYS A 63 -4.92 14.65 8.33
C LYS A 63 -5.26 15.99 9.00
N THR A 64 -4.51 17.05 8.70
CA THR A 64 -4.84 18.40 9.19
C THR A 64 -6.24 18.82 8.73
N ALA A 65 -6.61 18.57 7.47
CA ALA A 65 -7.94 18.87 6.97
C ALA A 65 -9.03 18.04 7.68
N ILE A 66 -8.77 16.74 7.94
CA ILE A 66 -9.67 15.87 8.71
C ILE A 66 -9.88 16.42 10.13
N VAL A 67 -8.80 16.68 10.86
CA VAL A 67 -8.84 17.14 12.26
C VAL A 67 -9.54 18.49 12.37
N ASN A 68 -9.29 19.40 11.44
CA ASN A 68 -9.90 20.74 11.41
C ASN A 68 -11.31 20.75 10.81
N ASN A 69 -11.84 19.60 10.39
CA ASN A 69 -13.15 19.49 9.75
C ASN A 69 -13.28 20.35 8.48
N ASP A 70 -12.19 20.50 7.72
CA ASP A 70 -12.10 21.31 6.49
C ASP A 70 -12.67 20.55 5.27
N GLN A 71 -14.00 20.49 5.17
CA GLN A 71 -14.68 19.81 4.07
C GLN A 71 -14.26 20.33 2.68
N PRO A 72 -14.18 21.65 2.43
CA PRO A 72 -13.69 22.16 1.14
C PRO A 72 -12.26 21.70 0.82
N GLY A 73 -11.36 21.70 1.79
CA GLY A 73 -10.00 21.18 1.64
C GLY A 73 -9.99 19.70 1.28
N LEU A 74 -10.76 18.88 1.98
CA LEU A 74 -10.88 17.45 1.72
C LEU A 74 -11.39 17.15 0.31
N LEU A 75 -12.41 17.88 -0.16
CA LEU A 75 -12.92 17.74 -1.53
C LEU A 75 -11.82 17.95 -2.59
N ASN A 76 -10.80 18.77 -2.33
CA ASN A 76 -9.71 19.01 -3.27
C ASN A 76 -8.55 17.99 -3.15
N MET A 77 -8.52 17.24 -2.05
CA MET A 77 -7.52 16.21 -1.78
C MET A 77 -7.98 14.81 -2.23
N ILE A 78 -9.27 14.62 -2.48
CA ILE A 78 -9.86 13.34 -2.89
C ILE A 78 -9.94 13.24 -4.41
N HIS A 79 -9.56 12.09 -4.94
CA HIS A 79 -9.90 11.69 -6.31
C HIS A 79 -11.27 11.01 -6.31
N PHE A 80 -12.19 11.52 -7.13
CA PHE A 80 -13.54 10.99 -7.25
C PHE A 80 -13.73 10.25 -8.60
N PRO A 81 -14.52 9.17 -8.63
CA PRO A 81 -15.20 8.54 -7.48
C PRO A 81 -14.21 7.85 -6.53
N MET A 82 -14.45 8.00 -5.23
CA MET A 82 -13.59 7.43 -4.18
C MET A 82 -14.16 6.08 -3.75
N GLN A 83 -13.32 5.05 -3.63
CA GLN A 83 -13.75 3.74 -3.14
C GLN A 83 -13.94 3.76 -1.61
N THR A 84 -15.00 3.10 -1.12
CA THR A 84 -15.33 3.02 0.32
C THR A 84 -15.60 1.62 0.88
N GLN A 85 -15.66 0.60 0.01
CA GLN A 85 -15.79 -0.79 0.45
C GLN A 85 -14.52 -1.31 1.13
N MET A 86 -14.70 -2.33 1.95
CA MET A 86 -13.58 -3.09 2.51
C MET A 86 -12.67 -3.63 1.41
N MET A 87 -11.38 -3.73 1.71
CA MET A 87 -10.42 -4.40 0.84
C MET A 87 -10.89 -5.83 0.56
N TRP A 88 -11.18 -6.15 -0.70
CA TRP A 88 -11.52 -7.51 -1.09
C TRP A 88 -10.25 -8.36 -1.07
N LEU A 89 -10.10 -9.17 -0.03
CA LEU A 89 -8.92 -10.04 0.16
C LEU A 89 -9.04 -11.36 -0.61
N ASN A 90 -10.24 -11.77 -1.02
CA ASN A 90 -10.48 -13.06 -1.66
C ASN A 90 -11.17 -12.91 -3.02
N GLU A 91 -10.69 -13.65 -4.02
CA GLU A 91 -11.18 -13.65 -5.41
C GLU A 91 -12.47 -14.46 -5.63
N SER A 92 -13.01 -15.09 -4.60
CA SER A 92 -14.10 -16.08 -4.71
C SER A 92 -15.51 -15.48 -4.75
N GLN A 93 -15.66 -14.16 -4.61
CA GLN A 93 -16.93 -13.47 -4.72
C GLN A 93 -16.92 -12.53 -5.91
N ALA A 94 -18.05 -12.45 -6.63
CA ALA A 94 -18.24 -11.46 -7.68
C ALA A 94 -18.04 -10.06 -7.06
N ILE A 95 -17.00 -9.36 -7.50
CA ILE A 95 -16.67 -8.03 -7.03
C ILE A 95 -17.73 -7.07 -7.56
N ASP A 96 -18.48 -6.42 -6.67
CA ASP A 96 -19.30 -5.29 -7.06
C ASP A 96 -18.40 -4.08 -7.31
N GLU A 97 -18.09 -3.85 -8.59
CA GLU A 97 -17.18 -2.79 -9.00
C GLU A 97 -17.76 -1.38 -8.81
N LYS A 98 -19.08 -1.27 -8.63
CA LYS A 98 -19.79 0.00 -8.44
C LYS A 98 -20.15 0.24 -6.98
N GLY A 99 -20.29 -0.83 -6.21
CA GLY A 99 -20.53 -0.81 -4.78
C GLY A 99 -19.49 0.05 -4.04
N GLY A 100 -19.98 0.86 -3.10
CA GLY A 100 -19.17 1.77 -2.30
C GLY A 100 -18.39 2.87 -3.06
N LEU A 101 -18.59 3.05 -4.37
CA LEU A 101 -18.05 4.23 -5.06
C LEU A 101 -18.82 5.49 -4.62
N LEU A 102 -18.10 6.41 -4.00
CA LEU A 102 -18.63 7.68 -3.53
C LEU A 102 -18.29 8.79 -4.51
N SER A 103 -19.28 9.52 -4.98
CA SER A 103 -19.08 10.66 -5.87
C SER A 103 -18.69 11.93 -5.09
N ARG A 104 -18.22 12.96 -5.81
CA ARG A 104 -17.92 14.28 -5.24
C ARG A 104 -19.14 14.91 -4.60
N ASP A 105 -20.29 14.78 -5.24
CA ASP A 105 -21.54 15.42 -4.82
C ASP A 105 -22.19 14.69 -3.63
N GLU A 106 -21.95 13.38 -3.52
CA GLU A 106 -22.40 12.57 -2.38
C GLU A 106 -21.51 12.75 -1.15
N PHE A 107 -20.23 13.11 -1.33
CA PHE A 107 -19.25 13.16 -0.24
C PHE A 107 -19.69 14.01 0.97
N PRO A 108 -20.24 15.23 0.83
CA PRO A 108 -20.65 16.03 1.98
C PRO A 108 -21.70 15.36 2.88
N GLU A 109 -22.58 14.54 2.30
CA GLU A 109 -23.64 13.85 3.05
C GLU A 109 -23.07 12.69 3.87
N TYR A 110 -22.24 11.85 3.24
CA TYR A 110 -21.58 10.74 3.93
C TYR A 110 -20.52 11.22 4.92
N TYR A 111 -19.83 12.31 4.61
CA TYR A 111 -18.79 12.86 5.48
C TYR A 111 -19.34 13.24 6.86
N ARG A 112 -20.55 13.78 6.93
CA ARG A 112 -21.17 14.16 8.21
C ARG A 112 -21.59 12.96 9.07
N LYS A 113 -21.89 11.83 8.43
CA LYS A 113 -22.50 10.66 9.09
C LYS A 113 -21.47 9.58 9.43
N ASN A 114 -20.59 9.27 8.47
CA ASN A 114 -19.88 8.00 8.43
C ASN A 114 -18.36 8.14 8.27
N PHE A 115 -17.84 9.34 7.92
CA PHE A 115 -16.40 9.57 7.85
C PHE A 115 -15.90 10.38 9.03
N PHE A 116 -14.70 10.03 9.50
CA PHE A 116 -13.89 10.86 10.39
C PHE A 116 -14.71 11.42 11.55
N ASP A 117 -15.37 10.54 12.29
CA ASP A 117 -16.15 10.92 13.45
C ASP A 117 -15.29 11.64 14.52
N LYS A 118 -15.92 12.08 15.60
CA LYS A 118 -15.21 12.78 16.68
C LYS A 118 -14.04 11.96 17.24
N GLU A 119 -14.18 10.65 17.32
CA GLU A 119 -13.16 9.77 17.85
C GLU A 119 -12.02 9.57 16.86
N GLN A 120 -12.32 9.36 15.58
CA GLN A 120 -11.31 9.29 14.52
C GLN A 120 -10.48 10.58 14.44
N ARG A 121 -11.13 11.74 14.51
CA ARG A 121 -10.42 13.03 14.56
C ARG A 121 -9.57 13.18 15.82
N ARG A 122 -10.07 12.73 16.97
CA ARG A 122 -9.32 12.75 18.24
C ARG A 122 -8.04 11.92 18.12
N VAL A 123 -8.15 10.67 17.67
CA VAL A 123 -6.98 9.76 17.55
C VAL A 123 -5.99 10.29 16.51
N LEU A 124 -6.49 10.73 15.35
CA LEU A 124 -5.64 11.38 14.35
C LEU A 124 -4.89 12.57 14.95
N GLY A 125 -5.51 13.38 15.80
CA GLY A 125 -4.86 14.52 16.46
C GLY A 125 -3.54 14.20 17.20
N TYR A 126 -3.30 12.95 17.62
CA TYR A 126 -2.10 12.54 18.36
C TYR A 126 -1.14 11.63 17.59
N GLU A 127 -1.60 11.05 16.49
CA GLU A 127 -0.79 10.12 15.69
C GLU A 127 0.34 10.89 14.94
N GLN A 128 1.49 10.27 14.63
CA GLN A 128 2.66 11.00 14.07
C GLN A 128 2.83 10.87 12.54
N GLY A 129 2.13 9.93 11.91
CA GLY A 129 2.08 9.69 10.47
C GLY A 129 3.06 8.63 9.97
N ASP A 130 3.54 7.75 10.85
CA ASP A 130 4.60 6.79 10.53
C ASP A 130 4.10 5.52 9.84
N ASP A 131 2.81 5.20 9.99
CA ASP A 131 2.18 3.98 9.48
C ASP A 131 1.79 4.10 7.99
N VAL A 132 2.75 4.50 7.15
CA VAL A 132 2.59 4.63 5.70
C VAL A 132 3.55 3.70 4.99
N TYR A 133 3.02 2.81 4.16
CA TYR A 133 3.81 1.83 3.44
C TYR A 133 3.44 1.77 1.95
N PRO A 134 4.43 1.56 1.06
CA PRO A 134 4.17 1.36 -0.36
C PRO A 134 3.43 0.04 -0.57
N VAL A 135 2.46 0.04 -1.48
CA VAL A 135 1.77 -1.17 -1.91
C VAL A 135 2.60 -1.88 -2.97
N ASN A 136 2.94 -3.14 -2.73
CA ASN A 136 3.59 -3.97 -3.74
C ASN A 136 2.55 -4.55 -4.70
N LEU A 137 2.38 -3.90 -5.86
CA LEU A 137 1.44 -4.34 -6.90
C LEU A 137 1.91 -5.59 -7.66
N GLN A 138 3.19 -5.97 -7.55
CA GLN A 138 3.80 -7.07 -8.29
C GLN A 138 3.79 -8.40 -7.52
N SER A 139 3.35 -8.41 -6.25
CA SER A 139 3.21 -9.67 -5.53
C SER A 139 1.94 -10.40 -5.97
N ASP A 140 1.96 -11.74 -5.94
CA ASP A 140 0.76 -12.56 -6.15
C ASP A 140 -0.32 -12.34 -5.07
N GLN A 141 0.00 -11.56 -4.04
CA GLN A 141 -0.89 -11.14 -2.95
C GLN A 141 -1.43 -9.71 -3.15
N SER A 142 -1.06 -9.04 -4.25
CA SER A 142 -1.59 -7.76 -4.68
C SER A 142 -3.08 -7.91 -4.94
N SER A 143 -3.90 -7.54 -3.94
CA SER A 143 -5.35 -7.67 -4.04
C SER A 143 -5.85 -6.94 -5.30
N ASN A 144 -6.83 -7.55 -5.98
CA ASN A 144 -7.50 -6.95 -7.14
C ASN A 144 -7.95 -5.50 -6.86
N TYR A 145 -8.24 -5.20 -5.60
CA TYR A 145 -8.51 -3.87 -5.08
C TYR A 145 -7.39 -2.85 -5.39
N TYR A 146 -6.13 -3.12 -5.02
CA TYR A 146 -5.04 -2.17 -5.27
C TYR A 146 -4.68 -2.05 -6.75
N GLN A 147 -4.75 -3.15 -7.49
CA GLN A 147 -4.53 -3.14 -8.95
C GLN A 147 -5.57 -2.27 -9.67
N ARG A 148 -6.80 -2.21 -9.17
CA ARG A 148 -7.85 -1.34 -9.71
C ARG A 148 -7.55 0.11 -9.41
N LEU A 149 -7.22 0.44 -8.16
CA LEU A 149 -6.86 1.80 -7.77
C LEU A 149 -5.68 2.32 -8.58
N SER A 150 -4.68 1.49 -8.87
CA SER A 150 -3.50 1.90 -9.66
C SER A 150 -3.79 2.18 -11.14
N ARG A 151 -4.90 1.69 -11.70
CA ARG A 151 -5.28 2.02 -13.09
C ARG A 151 -5.72 3.47 -13.25
N GLY A 152 -6.20 4.08 -12.15
CA GLY A 152 -6.57 5.49 -12.12
C GLY A 152 -5.40 6.43 -11.90
N THR A 153 -4.22 5.92 -11.53
CA THR A 153 -3.05 6.73 -11.15
C THR A 153 -2.05 6.95 -12.28
N ASP A 154 -1.19 7.94 -12.10
CA ASP A 154 -0.13 8.26 -13.03
C ASP A 154 0.81 7.06 -13.25
N PRO A 155 1.18 6.75 -14.51
CA PRO A 155 2.07 5.63 -14.82
C PRO A 155 3.42 5.72 -14.10
N GLY A 156 3.88 4.60 -13.54
CA GLY A 156 5.16 4.55 -12.84
C GLY A 156 5.16 5.27 -11.50
N THR A 157 4.00 5.39 -10.85
CA THR A 157 3.88 5.90 -9.47
C THR A 157 3.40 4.79 -8.54
N LEU A 158 3.77 4.90 -7.25
CA LEU A 158 3.37 3.94 -6.23
C LEU A 158 2.05 4.36 -5.58
N LEU A 159 1.28 3.35 -5.20
CA LEU A 159 0.24 3.52 -4.18
C LEU A 159 0.88 3.43 -2.80
N PHE A 160 0.38 4.23 -1.86
CA PHE A 160 0.72 4.13 -0.45
C PHE A 160 -0.54 3.85 0.35
N ASN A 161 -0.42 2.94 1.31
CA ASN A 161 -1.47 2.67 2.26
C ASN A 161 -1.09 3.25 3.62
N TYR A 162 -2.03 3.95 4.22
CA TYR A 162 -1.99 4.34 5.62
C TYR A 162 -3.03 3.51 6.36
N TYR A 163 -2.65 2.94 7.50
CA TYR A 163 -3.56 2.15 8.32
C TYR A 163 -3.45 2.60 9.77
N LEU A 164 -4.60 2.77 10.41
CA LEU A 164 -4.67 3.15 11.81
C LEU A 164 -5.68 2.25 12.52
N GLN A 165 -5.26 1.71 13.66
CA GLN A 165 -6.08 0.88 14.55
C GLN A 165 -5.90 1.36 15.99
N TRP A 166 -7.00 1.42 16.73
CA TRP A 166 -6.99 1.80 18.14
C TRP A 166 -8.08 1.08 18.91
N GLU A 167 -7.83 0.86 20.19
CA GLU A 167 -8.80 0.22 21.08
C GLU A 167 -10.02 1.12 21.29
N ARG A 168 -11.21 0.52 21.32
CA ARG A 168 -12.43 1.25 21.63
C ARG A 168 -12.43 1.70 23.09
N PRO A 169 -12.97 2.90 23.41
CA PRO A 169 -13.09 3.34 24.80
C PRO A 169 -13.92 2.42 25.72
N ASP A 170 -14.79 1.58 25.14
CA ASP A 170 -15.59 0.59 25.87
C ASP A 170 -14.91 -0.79 26.02
N GLY A 171 -13.67 -0.95 25.55
CA GLY A 171 -12.90 -2.20 25.63
C GLY A 171 -13.45 -3.34 24.76
N ARG A 172 -14.44 -3.09 23.89
CA ARG A 172 -15.11 -4.14 23.08
C ARG A 172 -14.49 -4.27 21.69
N GLY A 173 -13.18 -4.46 21.65
CA GLY A 173 -12.38 -4.61 20.44
C GLY A 173 -11.88 -3.29 19.87
N ASP A 174 -11.47 -3.33 18.60
CA ASP A 174 -10.75 -2.22 17.99
C ASP A 174 -11.56 -1.50 16.92
N TYR A 175 -11.33 -0.19 16.82
CA TYR A 175 -11.62 0.59 15.64
C TYR A 175 -10.42 0.58 14.71
N TRP A 176 -10.69 0.63 13.41
CA TRP A 176 -9.64 0.79 12.41
C TRP A 176 -10.19 1.42 11.14
N PHE A 177 -9.32 2.11 10.42
CA PHE A 177 -9.54 2.49 9.03
C PHE A 177 -8.20 2.49 8.28
N GLY A 178 -8.29 2.41 6.96
CA GLY A 178 -7.15 2.62 6.07
C GLY A 178 -7.47 3.62 4.98
N LEU A 179 -6.42 4.26 4.48
CA LEU A 179 -6.45 5.23 3.41
C LEU A 179 -5.48 4.78 2.32
N VAL A 180 -5.92 4.78 1.07
CA VAL A 180 -5.05 4.53 -0.08
C VAL A 180 -4.85 5.82 -0.84
N VAL A 181 -3.60 6.20 -1.05
CA VAL A 181 -3.22 7.42 -1.77
C VAL A 181 -2.35 7.08 -2.98
N GLY A 182 -2.46 7.87 -4.04
CA GLY A 182 -1.66 7.73 -5.26
C GLY A 182 -1.61 9.03 -6.06
N GLN A 183 -0.73 9.10 -7.05
CA GLN A 183 -0.57 10.30 -7.87
C GLN A 183 -1.60 10.36 -9.01
N ILE A 184 -2.20 11.53 -9.18
CA ILE A 184 -3.13 11.88 -10.25
C ILE A 184 -2.69 13.22 -10.83
N LYS A 185 -2.27 13.25 -12.10
CA LYS A 185 -1.78 14.45 -12.79
C LYS A 185 -0.66 15.17 -12.02
N GLY A 186 0.26 14.40 -11.44
CA GLY A 186 1.43 14.87 -10.69
C GLY A 186 1.18 15.19 -9.22
N GLU A 187 -0.05 15.06 -8.72
CA GLU A 187 -0.40 15.35 -7.32
C GLU A 187 -0.89 14.11 -6.60
N PHE A 188 -0.46 13.90 -5.36
CA PHE A 188 -1.07 12.87 -4.52
C PHE A 188 -2.53 13.22 -4.19
N LYS A 189 -3.40 12.21 -4.29
CA LYS A 189 -4.82 12.27 -3.92
C LYS A 189 -5.21 11.05 -3.08
N LEU A 190 -6.24 11.21 -2.26
CA LEU A 190 -6.92 10.10 -1.60
C LEU A 190 -7.78 9.37 -2.63
N LEU A 191 -7.53 8.08 -2.83
CA LEU A 191 -8.24 7.23 -3.79
C LEU A 191 -9.29 6.37 -3.10
N SER A 192 -9.04 5.99 -1.85
CA SER A 192 -9.92 5.11 -1.10
C SER A 192 -9.83 5.33 0.41
N TYR A 193 -10.95 5.11 1.07
CA TYR A 193 -11.09 4.98 2.51
C TYR A 193 -11.76 3.63 2.79
N TYR A 194 -11.21 2.81 3.66
CA TYR A 194 -11.87 1.56 4.03
C TYR A 194 -11.83 1.36 5.54
N SER A 195 -12.91 0.83 6.10
CA SER A 195 -13.04 0.59 7.54
C SER A 195 -13.78 -0.73 7.77
N LYS A 196 -13.98 -1.11 9.03
CA LYS A 196 -14.74 -2.32 9.39
C LYS A 196 -16.12 -2.41 8.75
N TRP A 197 -16.76 -1.26 8.50
CA TRP A 197 -18.04 -1.19 7.82
C TRP A 197 -17.90 -0.31 6.57
N PRO A 198 -18.54 -0.67 5.44
CA PRO A 198 -18.56 0.20 4.29
C PRO A 198 -19.26 1.52 4.65
N VAL A 199 -18.76 2.62 4.10
CA VAL A 199 -19.40 3.92 4.32
C VAL A 199 -20.66 4.04 3.45
N LYS A 200 -20.63 3.42 2.27
CA LYS A 200 -21.71 3.33 1.31
C LYS A 200 -21.86 1.87 0.87
N ASP A 201 -23.10 1.40 0.87
CA ASP A 201 -23.46 0.07 0.36
C ASP A 201 -23.24 -0.02 -1.16
#